data_AF-A0A5C7QGH9-F1
#
_entry.id   AF-A0A5C7QGH9-F1
#
_cell.length_a   1.000
_cell.length_b   1.000
_cell.length_c   1.000
_cell.angle_alpha   90.00
_cell.angle_beta   90.00
_cell.angle_gamma   90.00
#
_symmetry.space_group_name_H-M   'P 1'
#
loop_
_entity.id
_entity.type
_entity.pdbx_description
1 polymer ?
#
loop_
_entity_poly.entity_id
_entity_poly.type
_entity_poly.pdbx_seq_one_letter_code
_entity_poly.pdbx_strand_id
1 'polypeptide(L)'
;AGARISDASRPAMVAGQILDAQARLNLNYIVRYGEVSRPHVEALRKLLQLLGLSGGLADSVVTRLVASTPRTVDGVVVPASALPLVRVTDLQTVPGFDAAMVEMLSPFVVVLPRPTDVNLNTAPPEVISAVIPSLDLAGARRFVARRERTFFSQTADAVAQIDGQPVLPPNMLSVGSSFFIVRGMVRFDRVEASSETLLERKGSESVEIVWQQRY
;
A
#
# COMPACT_ATOMS: atom_id res chain seq x y z
N ALA A 1 -7.21 39.07 49.63
CA ALA A 1 -7.10 39.29 48.17
C ALA A 1 -5.82 38.63 47.68
N GLY A 2 -5.85 37.90 46.56
CA GLY A 2 -4.65 37.35 45.92
C GLY A 2 -4.89 35.98 45.30
N ALA A 3 -5.15 35.96 44.00
CA ALA A 3 -5.56 34.83 43.16
C ALA A 3 -4.86 33.48 43.42
N ARG A 4 -5.66 32.42 43.58
CA ARG A 4 -5.26 31.08 43.15
C ARG A 4 -5.21 31.09 41.64
N ILE A 5 -4.01 31.09 41.07
CA ILE A 5 -3.83 30.68 39.68
C ILE A 5 -4.07 29.17 39.70
N SER A 6 -5.28 28.75 39.34
CA SER A 6 -5.49 27.39 38.89
C SER A 6 -4.70 27.27 37.60
N ASP A 7 -3.51 26.70 37.69
CA ASP A 7 -2.78 26.22 36.53
C ASP A 7 -3.56 25.02 35.98
N ALA A 8 -4.65 25.33 35.27
CA ALA A 8 -5.36 24.37 34.46
C ALA A 8 -4.49 24.14 33.23
N SER A 9 -3.40 23.39 33.41
CA SER A 9 -2.60 22.88 32.31
C SER A 9 -3.56 22.09 31.41
N ARG A 10 -3.98 22.70 30.30
CA ARG A 10 -4.85 22.03 29.33
C ARG A 10 -4.02 20.91 28.71
N PRO A 11 -4.37 19.63 28.91
CA PRO A 11 -3.52 18.55 28.46
C PRO A 11 -3.48 18.52 26.93
N ALA A 12 -2.28 18.58 26.37
CA ALA A 12 -2.05 18.24 24.98
C ALA A 12 -2.33 16.74 24.80
N MET A 13 -3.08 16.39 23.76
CA MET A 13 -3.38 14.99 23.42
C MET A 13 -2.66 14.62 22.13
N VAL A 14 -1.97 13.48 22.15
CA VAL A 14 -1.37 12.87 20.97
C VAL A 14 -1.96 11.49 20.80
N ALA A 15 -2.53 11.22 19.62
CA ALA A 15 -3.02 9.92 19.22
C ALA A 15 -2.38 9.52 17.90
N GLY A 16 -2.19 8.23 17.66
CA GLY A 16 -1.69 7.77 16.38
C GLY A 16 -1.80 6.27 16.19
N GLN A 17 -1.63 5.86 14.94
CA GLN A 17 -1.59 4.46 14.54
C GLN A 17 -0.46 4.24 13.54
N ILE A 18 0.14 3.05 13.61
CA ILE A 18 1.12 2.59 12.65
C ILE A 18 0.46 1.49 11.82
N LEU A 19 0.46 1.68 10.51
CA LEU A 19 -0.09 0.74 9.54
C LEU A 19 1.06 0.15 8.72
N ASP A 20 0.98 -1.15 8.47
CA ASP A 20 1.87 -1.81 7.52
C ASP A 20 1.51 -1.38 6.08
N ALA A 21 2.42 -0.67 5.41
CA ALA A 21 2.17 -0.21 4.05
C ALA A 21 2.22 -1.37 3.04
N GLN A 22 3.03 -2.39 3.32
CA GLN A 22 3.17 -3.59 2.49
C GLN A 22 2.07 -4.62 2.72
N ALA A 23 1.09 -4.33 3.59
CA ALA A 23 -0.17 -5.05 3.60
C ALA A 23 -0.98 -4.84 2.29
N ARG A 24 -0.59 -3.88 1.46
CA ARG A 24 -1.31 -3.42 0.26
C ARG A 24 -0.54 -3.71 -1.02
N LEU A 25 -1.25 -3.79 -2.14
CA LEU A 25 -0.65 -3.93 -3.47
C LEU A 25 0.08 -2.65 -3.87
N ASN A 26 1.40 -2.73 -4.09
CA ASN A 26 2.21 -1.59 -4.52
C ASN A 26 2.06 -1.34 -6.02
N LEU A 27 1.43 -0.22 -6.39
CA LEU A 27 1.17 0.14 -7.79
C LEU A 27 2.45 0.42 -8.56
N ASN A 28 3.50 0.96 -7.91
CA ASN A 28 4.78 1.20 -8.58
C ASN A 28 5.51 -0.12 -8.93
N TYR A 29 5.08 -1.27 -8.41
CA TYR A 29 5.63 -2.57 -8.82
C TYR A 29 5.01 -3.12 -10.11
N ILE A 30 3.96 -2.47 -10.64
CA ILE A 30 3.38 -2.85 -11.93
C ILE A 30 4.36 -2.59 -13.09
N VAL A 31 5.19 -1.55 -12.99
CA VAL A 31 6.27 -1.26 -13.96
C VAL A 31 7.61 -1.29 -13.23
N ARG A 32 8.45 -2.29 -13.54
CA ARG A 32 9.77 -2.47 -12.94
C ARG A 32 10.85 -2.32 -13.99
N TYR A 33 11.75 -1.36 -13.78
CA TYR A 33 12.87 -1.09 -14.70
C TYR A 33 12.42 -0.89 -16.17
N GLY A 34 11.26 -0.26 -16.37
CA GLY A 34 10.67 -0.04 -17.69
C GLY A 34 9.85 -1.21 -18.23
N GLU A 35 9.81 -2.35 -17.54
CA GLU A 35 9.05 -3.54 -17.95
C GLU A 35 7.75 -3.68 -17.17
N VAL A 36 6.67 -4.04 -17.86
CA VAL A 36 5.36 -4.28 -17.23
C VAL A 36 5.33 -5.67 -16.60
N SER A 37 5.06 -5.74 -15.30
CA SER A 37 4.91 -6.99 -14.56
C SER A 37 3.50 -7.56 -14.73
N ARG A 38 3.35 -8.56 -15.60
CA ARG A 38 2.06 -9.23 -15.84
C ARG A 38 1.38 -9.73 -14.55
N PRO A 39 2.06 -10.41 -13.60
CA PRO A 39 1.43 -10.83 -12.35
C PRO A 39 0.83 -9.68 -11.53
N HIS A 40 1.49 -8.52 -11.47
CA HIS A 40 1.00 -7.35 -10.74
C HIS A 40 -0.19 -6.68 -11.45
N VAL A 41 -0.19 -6.67 -12.79
CA VAL A 41 -1.34 -6.19 -13.58
C VAL A 41 -2.56 -7.07 -13.33
N GLU A 42 -2.40 -8.40 -13.38
CA GLU A 42 -3.51 -9.33 -13.12
C GLU A 42 -4.00 -9.24 -11.67
N ALA A 43 -3.10 -9.05 -10.71
CA ALA A 43 -3.49 -8.81 -9.32
C ALA A 43 -4.30 -7.52 -9.17
N LEU A 44 -3.88 -6.41 -9.77
CA LEU A 44 -4.66 -5.16 -9.75
C LEU A 44 -6.03 -5.36 -10.42
N ARG A 45 -6.07 -6.03 -11.57
CA ARG A 45 -7.32 -6.33 -12.29
C ARG A 45 -8.29 -7.14 -11.43
N LYS A 46 -7.82 -8.21 -10.79
CA LYS A 46 -8.61 -9.03 -9.87
C LYS A 46 -9.07 -8.23 -8.66
N LEU A 47 -8.21 -7.40 -8.07
CA LEU A 47 -8.57 -6.54 -6.94
C LEU A 47 -9.70 -5.56 -7.32
N LEU A 48 -9.59 -4.88 -8.46
CA LEU A 48 -10.63 -3.99 -8.96
C LEU A 48 -11.98 -4.73 -9.11
N GLN A 49 -11.96 -5.92 -9.71
CA GLN A 49 -13.17 -6.75 -9.88
C GLN A 49 -13.78 -7.17 -8.54
N LEU A 50 -12.96 -7.54 -7.54
CA LEU A 50 -13.42 -7.88 -6.20
C LEU A 50 -14.10 -6.69 -5.51
N LEU A 51 -13.70 -5.47 -5.84
CA LEU A 51 -14.29 -4.22 -5.33
C LEU A 51 -15.48 -3.72 -6.18
N GLY A 52 -15.92 -4.48 -7.18
CA GLY A 52 -17.02 -4.10 -8.07
C GLY A 52 -16.64 -3.02 -9.11
N LEU A 53 -15.35 -2.77 -9.30
CA LEU A 53 -14.83 -1.82 -10.30
C LEU A 53 -14.50 -2.54 -11.61
N SER A 54 -14.44 -1.78 -12.71
CA SER A 54 -14.04 -2.33 -14.01
C SER A 54 -12.58 -2.78 -14.00
N GLY A 55 -12.32 -4.04 -14.41
CA GLY A 55 -10.97 -4.56 -14.55
C GLY A 55 -10.12 -3.80 -15.58
N GLY A 56 -10.73 -3.10 -16.55
CA GLY A 56 -10.03 -2.28 -17.54
C GLY A 56 -9.33 -1.06 -16.95
N LEU A 57 -9.67 -0.66 -15.71
CA LEU A 57 -8.94 0.41 -15.01
C LEU A 57 -7.48 0.02 -14.72
N ALA A 58 -7.16 -1.28 -14.64
CA ALA A 58 -5.78 -1.75 -14.51
C ALA A 58 -4.92 -1.32 -15.71
N ASP A 59 -5.48 -1.36 -16.93
CA ASP A 59 -4.78 -0.95 -18.14
C ASP A 59 -4.49 0.56 -18.13
N SER A 60 -5.42 1.36 -17.59
CA SER A 60 -5.24 2.81 -17.44
C SER A 60 -4.11 3.13 -16.46
N VAL A 61 -3.99 2.38 -15.36
CA VAL A 61 -2.87 2.49 -14.41
C VAL A 61 -1.55 2.09 -15.07
N VAL A 62 -1.52 1.01 -15.85
CA VAL A 62 -0.31 0.60 -16.60
C VAL A 62 0.13 1.71 -17.56
N THR A 63 -0.79 2.25 -18.36
CA THR A 63 -0.48 3.35 -19.29
C THR A 63 0.11 4.55 -18.54
N ARG A 64 -0.48 4.91 -17.39
CA ARG A 64 0.01 6.03 -16.56
C ARG A 64 1.43 5.79 -16.03
N LEU A 65 1.72 4.58 -15.56
CA LEU A 65 3.01 4.22 -14.99
C LEU A 65 4.11 4.15 -16.05
N VAL A 66 3.80 3.61 -17.23
CA VAL A 66 4.70 3.60 -18.39
C VAL A 66 5.02 5.03 -18.82
N ALA A 67 4.03 5.92 -18.89
CA ALA A 67 4.24 7.33 -19.23
C ALA A 67 5.13 8.07 -18.21
N SER A 68 5.16 7.62 -16.95
CA SER A 68 6.05 8.17 -15.92
C SER A 68 7.44 7.55 -15.83
N THR A 69 7.75 6.58 -16.69
CA THR A 69 9.04 5.88 -16.66
C THR A 69 9.87 6.30 -17.87
N PRO A 70 11.07 6.88 -17.69
CA PRO A 70 12.01 7.09 -18.79
C PRO A 70 12.37 5.76 -19.45
N ARG A 71 12.52 5.76 -20.77
CA ARG A 71 12.82 4.55 -21.54
C ARG A 71 14.05 4.75 -22.41
N THR A 72 14.80 3.70 -22.63
CA THR A 72 15.91 3.70 -23.60
C THR A 72 15.45 2.98 -24.86
N VAL A 73 15.48 3.66 -26.00
CA VAL A 73 15.16 3.09 -27.31
C VAL A 73 16.38 3.30 -28.21
N ASP A 74 16.95 2.22 -28.72
CA ASP A 74 18.14 2.25 -29.59
C ASP A 74 19.30 3.09 -29.00
N GLY A 75 19.51 3.00 -27.69
CA GLY A 75 20.54 3.74 -26.96
C GLY A 75 20.20 5.20 -26.64
N VAL A 76 19.02 5.69 -27.04
CA VAL A 76 18.54 7.05 -26.75
C VAL A 76 17.57 7.03 -25.58
N VAL A 77 17.84 7.85 -24.57
CA VAL A 77 16.93 8.06 -23.44
C VAL A 77 15.78 8.96 -23.88
N VAL A 78 14.57 8.41 -23.92
CA VAL A 78 13.33 9.15 -24.08
C VAL A 78 12.82 9.52 -22.68
N PRO A 79 12.65 10.81 -22.37
CA PRO A 79 12.18 11.25 -21.06
C PRO A 79 10.73 10.81 -20.81
N ALA A 80 10.38 10.69 -19.53
CA ALA A 80 8.99 10.46 -19.12
C ALA A 80 8.09 11.62 -19.58
N SER A 81 6.87 11.29 -20.00
CA SER A 81 5.86 12.28 -20.42
C SER A 81 4.86 12.62 -19.31
N ALA A 82 4.95 11.96 -18.15
CA ALA A 82 4.14 12.22 -16.98
C ALA A 82 4.97 12.17 -15.68
N LEU A 83 4.49 12.82 -14.63
CA LEU A 83 5.12 12.75 -13.30
C LEU A 83 4.94 11.36 -12.68
N PRO A 84 5.86 10.84 -11.86
CA PRO A 84 5.66 9.57 -11.15
C PRO A 84 4.45 9.64 -10.21
N LEU A 85 3.81 8.50 -9.97
CA LEU A 85 2.89 8.38 -8.84
C LEU A 85 3.71 8.39 -7.56
N VAL A 86 3.33 9.24 -6.62
CA VAL A 86 3.96 9.37 -5.29
C VAL A 86 2.99 8.91 -4.20
N ARG A 87 1.69 9.11 -4.40
CA ARG A 87 0.62 8.72 -3.48
C ARG A 87 -0.54 8.09 -4.22
N VAL A 88 -1.38 7.36 -3.48
CA VAL A 88 -2.61 6.75 -4.03
C VAL A 88 -3.57 7.81 -4.59
N THR A 89 -3.59 9.01 -4.00
CA THR A 89 -4.41 10.14 -4.48
C THR A 89 -4.06 10.59 -5.89
N ASP A 90 -2.83 10.34 -6.35
CA ASP A 90 -2.40 10.67 -7.72
C ASP A 90 -3.14 9.82 -8.77
N LEU A 91 -3.83 8.75 -8.37
CA LEU A 91 -4.74 7.99 -9.24
C LEU A 91 -5.87 8.86 -9.81
N GLN A 92 -6.25 9.97 -9.18
CA GLN A 92 -7.21 10.92 -9.75
C GLN A 92 -6.72 11.57 -11.06
N THR A 93 -5.42 11.47 -11.37
CA THR A 93 -4.84 11.90 -12.66
C THR A 93 -4.92 10.81 -13.74
N VAL A 94 -5.36 9.61 -13.38
CA VAL A 94 -5.50 8.46 -14.30
C VAL A 94 -6.89 8.48 -14.91
N PRO A 95 -7.03 8.40 -16.25
CA PRO A 95 -8.33 8.31 -16.90
C PRO A 95 -9.18 7.18 -16.32
N GLY A 96 -10.44 7.50 -16.00
CA GLY A 96 -11.41 6.55 -15.44
C GLY A 96 -11.44 6.44 -13.93
N PHE A 97 -10.56 7.14 -13.19
CA PHE A 97 -10.61 7.20 -11.73
C PHE A 97 -11.23 8.52 -11.24
N ASP A 98 -12.19 8.42 -10.33
CA ASP A 98 -12.70 9.56 -9.57
C ASP A 98 -12.27 9.48 -8.10
N ALA A 99 -12.61 10.52 -7.32
CA ALA A 99 -12.23 10.59 -5.91
C ALA A 99 -12.82 9.45 -5.06
N ALA A 100 -14.04 9.01 -5.35
CA ALA A 100 -14.72 7.96 -4.59
C ALA A 100 -14.08 6.58 -4.85
N MET A 101 -13.69 6.29 -6.09
CA MET A 101 -12.94 5.09 -6.45
C MET A 101 -11.57 5.05 -5.75
N VAL A 102 -10.88 6.20 -5.70
CA VAL A 102 -9.57 6.31 -5.02
C VAL A 102 -9.71 6.11 -3.52
N GLU A 103 -10.75 6.65 -2.90
CA GLU A 103 -11.07 6.41 -1.49
C GLU A 103 -11.35 4.92 -1.24
N MET A 104 -12.15 4.28 -2.09
CA MET A 104 -12.46 2.84 -2.02
C MET A 104 -11.21 1.96 -2.16
N LEU A 105 -10.25 2.34 -3.01
CA LEU A 105 -9.01 1.58 -3.25
C LEU A 105 -7.94 1.79 -2.18
N SER A 106 -7.95 2.93 -1.49
CA SER A 106 -6.92 3.32 -0.51
C SER A 106 -6.59 2.28 0.57
N PRO A 107 -7.54 1.45 1.06
CA PRO A 107 -7.23 0.37 1.99
C PRO A 107 -6.42 -0.78 1.38
N PHE A 108 -6.43 -0.95 0.06
CA PHE A 108 -5.95 -2.14 -0.64
C PHE A 108 -4.72 -1.91 -1.52
N VAL A 109 -4.48 -0.66 -1.93
CA VAL A 109 -3.33 -0.28 -2.77
C VAL A 109 -2.43 0.74 -2.07
N VAL A 110 -1.17 0.79 -2.48
CA VAL A 110 -0.19 1.76 -2.01
C VAL A 110 0.75 2.15 -3.15
N VAL A 111 1.44 3.29 -3.00
CA VAL A 111 2.50 3.72 -3.90
C VAL A 111 3.77 3.84 -3.06
N LEU A 112 4.76 2.98 -3.32
CA LEU A 112 6.03 2.96 -2.60
C LEU A 112 7.21 3.28 -3.53
N PRO A 113 8.31 3.82 -3.02
CA PRO A 113 9.43 4.31 -3.85
C PRO A 113 10.26 3.18 -4.49
N ARG A 114 10.04 1.92 -4.10
CA ARG A 114 10.71 0.75 -4.67
C ARG A 114 9.70 -0.40 -4.84
N PRO A 115 10.01 -1.40 -5.68
CA PRO A 115 9.31 -2.67 -5.70
C PRO A 115 9.24 -3.31 -4.31
N THR A 116 8.06 -3.80 -3.93
CA THR A 116 7.81 -4.44 -2.64
C THR A 116 6.74 -5.52 -2.75
N ASP A 117 7.02 -6.68 -2.19
CA ASP A 117 6.08 -7.79 -2.09
C ASP A 117 5.04 -7.54 -0.99
N VAL A 118 3.86 -8.17 -1.13
CA VAL A 118 2.76 -8.06 -0.17
C VAL A 118 3.04 -8.90 1.07
N ASN A 119 2.93 -8.30 2.25
CA ASN A 119 3.09 -8.97 3.54
C ASN A 119 1.84 -9.80 3.91
N LEU A 120 1.94 -11.12 3.84
CA LEU A 120 0.86 -12.06 4.17
C LEU A 120 0.43 -12.02 5.64
N ASN A 121 1.25 -11.53 6.56
CA ASN A 121 0.88 -11.43 7.97
C ASN A 121 -0.15 -10.32 8.23
N THR A 122 -0.23 -9.32 7.35
CA THR A 122 -1.02 -8.09 7.58
C THR A 122 -2.00 -7.76 6.45
N ALA A 123 -1.78 -8.26 5.23
CA ALA A 123 -2.62 -7.97 4.08
C ALA A 123 -4.10 -8.35 4.26
N PRO A 124 -5.07 -7.54 3.81
CA PRO A 124 -6.48 -7.92 3.89
C PRO A 124 -6.83 -9.05 2.91
N PRO A 125 -7.94 -9.79 3.13
CA PRO A 125 -8.35 -10.90 2.28
C PRO A 125 -8.44 -10.55 0.79
N GLU A 126 -8.88 -9.34 0.45
CA GLU A 126 -9.04 -8.84 -0.92
C GLU A 126 -7.68 -8.77 -1.63
N VAL A 127 -6.66 -8.24 -0.96
CA VAL A 127 -5.29 -8.16 -1.50
C VAL A 127 -4.71 -9.56 -1.64
N ILE A 128 -4.89 -10.44 -0.64
CA ILE A 128 -4.39 -11.82 -0.68
C ILE A 128 -5.03 -12.60 -1.83
N SER A 129 -6.35 -12.50 -2.01
CA SER A 129 -7.03 -13.11 -3.14
C SER A 129 -6.54 -12.53 -4.46
N ALA A 130 -6.30 -11.22 -4.54
CA ALA A 130 -5.79 -10.57 -5.74
C ALA A 130 -4.40 -11.10 -6.15
N VAL A 131 -3.45 -11.20 -5.21
CA VAL A 131 -2.06 -11.60 -5.52
C VAL A 131 -1.85 -13.11 -5.66
N ILE A 132 -2.82 -13.92 -5.23
CA ILE A 132 -2.83 -15.39 -5.41
C ILE A 132 -3.93 -15.76 -6.41
N PRO A 133 -3.61 -15.93 -7.70
CA PRO A 133 -4.63 -16.09 -8.75
C PRO A 133 -5.62 -17.22 -8.49
N SER A 134 -5.14 -18.36 -7.98
CA SER A 134 -5.95 -19.55 -7.69
C SER A 134 -6.80 -19.45 -6.43
N LEU A 135 -6.63 -18.41 -5.59
CA LEU A 135 -7.33 -18.28 -4.32
C LEU A 135 -8.50 -17.30 -4.45
N ASP A 136 -9.71 -17.76 -4.14
CA ASP A 136 -10.90 -16.91 -4.08
C ASP A 136 -10.97 -16.12 -2.77
N LEU A 137 -11.92 -15.18 -2.68
CA LEU A 137 -12.06 -14.32 -1.51
C LEU A 137 -12.44 -15.12 -0.25
N ALA A 138 -13.23 -16.19 -0.40
CA ALA A 138 -13.62 -17.05 0.71
C ALA A 138 -12.41 -17.79 1.29
N GLY A 139 -11.53 -18.34 0.44
CA GLY A 139 -10.27 -18.95 0.83
C GLY A 139 -9.32 -17.96 1.49
N ALA A 140 -9.19 -16.75 0.95
CA ALA A 140 -8.39 -15.70 1.56
C ALA A 140 -8.90 -15.31 2.96
N ARG A 141 -10.22 -15.21 3.16
CA ARG A 141 -10.82 -14.96 4.49
C ARG A 141 -10.50 -16.09 5.47
N ARG A 142 -10.57 -17.36 5.05
CA ARG A 142 -10.17 -18.50 5.90
C ARG A 142 -8.68 -18.45 6.26
N PHE A 143 -7.82 -18.05 5.34
CA PHE A 143 -6.40 -17.84 5.63
C PHE A 143 -6.19 -16.74 6.67
N VAL A 144 -6.84 -15.57 6.52
CA VAL A 144 -6.74 -14.47 7.49
C VAL A 144 -7.25 -14.89 8.88
N ALA A 145 -8.37 -15.62 8.96
CA ALA A 145 -8.85 -16.15 10.24
C ALA A 145 -7.84 -17.11 10.92
N ARG A 146 -7.06 -17.86 10.13
CA ARG A 146 -6.01 -18.76 10.65
C ARG A 146 -4.78 -18.00 11.12
N ARG A 147 -4.31 -16.99 10.36
CA ARG A 147 -3.10 -16.22 10.73
C ARG A 147 -3.27 -15.40 12.01
N GLU A 148 -4.49 -15.08 12.42
CA GLU A 148 -4.73 -14.39 13.71
C GLU A 148 -4.17 -15.15 14.92
N ARG A 149 -3.93 -16.46 14.77
CA ARG A 149 -3.38 -17.33 15.81
C ARG A 149 -1.91 -17.71 15.58
N THR A 150 -1.35 -17.34 14.42
CA THR A 150 -0.04 -17.80 13.97
C THR A 150 0.70 -16.70 13.21
N PHE A 151 1.84 -16.29 13.73
CA PHE A 151 2.76 -15.40 13.00
C PHE A 151 3.70 -16.21 12.11
N PHE A 152 3.81 -15.85 10.83
CA PHE A 152 4.73 -16.52 9.90
C PHE A 152 6.05 -15.78 9.81
N SER A 153 7.17 -16.49 10.01
CA SER A 153 8.52 -15.96 9.81
C SER A 153 9.10 -16.28 8.43
N GLN A 154 8.49 -17.23 7.71
CA GLN A 154 8.85 -17.58 6.33
C GLN A 154 7.61 -17.60 5.42
N THR A 155 7.78 -17.16 4.17
CA THR A 155 6.71 -17.18 3.18
C THR A 155 6.20 -18.60 2.92
N ALA A 156 7.08 -19.61 2.95
CA ALA A 156 6.70 -21.01 2.76
C ALA A 156 5.70 -21.50 3.85
N ASP A 157 5.91 -21.10 5.10
CA ASP A 157 5.03 -21.46 6.22
C ASP A 157 3.64 -20.83 6.06
N ALA A 158 3.59 -19.57 5.64
CA ALA A 158 2.33 -18.88 5.36
C ALA A 158 1.57 -19.58 4.22
N VAL A 159 2.26 -19.93 3.13
CA VAL A 159 1.67 -20.58 1.96
C VAL A 159 1.13 -21.97 2.31
N ALA A 160 1.80 -22.71 3.20
CA ALA A 160 1.34 -24.02 3.65
C ALA A 160 -0.01 -23.97 4.41
N GLN A 161 -0.42 -22.80 4.92
CA GLN A 161 -1.72 -22.61 5.57
C GLN A 161 -2.86 -22.26 4.60
N ILE A 162 -2.56 -22.11 3.30
CA ILE A 162 -3.54 -21.81 2.27
C ILE A 162 -4.09 -23.12 1.71
N ASP A 163 -5.43 -23.25 1.70
CA ASP A 163 -6.09 -24.43 1.14
C ASP A 163 -5.82 -24.55 -0.37
N GLY A 164 -5.70 -25.79 -0.86
CA GLY A 164 -5.73 -26.06 -2.31
C GLY A 164 -4.42 -25.88 -3.07
N GLN A 165 -3.26 -25.86 -2.39
CA GLN A 165 -1.92 -25.78 -3.00
C GLN A 165 -1.81 -24.67 -4.07
N PRO A 166 -1.79 -23.40 -3.64
CA PRO A 166 -1.89 -22.28 -4.56
C PRO A 166 -0.72 -22.23 -5.55
N VAL A 167 -1.01 -21.84 -6.79
CA VAL A 167 0.03 -21.52 -7.78
C VAL A 167 0.46 -20.08 -7.55
N LEU A 168 1.72 -19.91 -7.13
CA LEU A 168 2.25 -18.62 -6.72
C LEU A 168 3.11 -18.00 -7.82
N PRO A 169 2.79 -16.78 -8.29
CA PRO A 169 3.73 -16.03 -9.09
C PRO A 169 4.95 -15.65 -8.24
N PRO A 170 6.16 -15.63 -8.82
CA PRO A 170 7.36 -15.20 -8.10
C PRO A 170 7.27 -13.71 -7.74
N ASN A 171 7.92 -13.31 -6.65
CA ASN A 171 8.07 -11.92 -6.20
C ASN A 171 6.73 -11.17 -6.01
N MET A 172 5.78 -11.83 -5.36
CA MET A 172 4.49 -11.24 -4.98
C MET A 172 4.29 -11.19 -3.47
N LEU A 173 4.98 -12.04 -2.71
CA LEU A 173 4.61 -12.41 -1.35
C LEU A 173 5.81 -12.33 -0.42
N SER A 174 5.61 -11.69 0.72
CA SER A 174 6.52 -11.63 1.85
C SER A 174 5.78 -11.90 3.15
N VAL A 175 6.54 -11.99 4.24
CA VAL A 175 6.02 -12.09 5.62
C VAL A 175 6.53 -10.95 6.51
N GLY A 176 7.17 -9.95 5.90
CA GLY A 176 7.75 -8.82 6.59
C GLY A 176 7.70 -7.55 5.76
N SER A 177 7.82 -6.41 6.43
CA SER A 177 7.71 -5.10 5.81
C SER A 177 8.89 -4.21 6.13
N SER A 178 9.22 -3.32 5.20
CA SER A 178 10.15 -2.22 5.36
C SER A 178 9.44 -0.87 5.29
N PHE A 179 8.17 -0.81 4.86
CA PHE A 179 7.43 0.43 4.76
C PHE A 179 6.23 0.47 5.71
N PHE A 180 6.08 1.59 6.42
CA PHE A 180 5.03 1.78 7.41
C PHE A 180 4.41 3.18 7.26
N ILE A 181 3.09 3.28 7.40
CA ILE A 181 2.38 4.56 7.41
C ILE A 181 2.05 4.90 8.87
N VAL A 182 2.53 6.04 9.35
CA VAL A 182 2.16 6.59 10.65
C VAL A 182 1.13 7.68 10.44
N ARG A 183 -0.05 7.51 11.03
CA ARG A 183 -1.07 8.55 11.14
C ARG A 183 -1.05 9.09 12.55
N GLY A 184 -0.88 10.40 12.69
CA GLY A 184 -0.81 11.07 13.99
C GLY A 184 -1.78 12.25 14.05
N MET A 185 -2.35 12.48 15.23
CA MET A 185 -3.22 13.61 15.54
C MET A 185 -2.73 14.24 16.84
N VAL A 186 -2.48 15.55 16.79
CA VAL A 186 -2.14 16.36 17.96
C VAL A 186 -3.27 17.35 18.19
N ARG A 187 -3.83 17.33 19.40
CA ARG A 187 -4.84 18.29 19.82
C ARG A 187 -4.33 19.09 21.01
N PHE A 188 -4.30 20.41 20.86
CA PHE A 188 -4.04 21.35 21.93
C PHE A 188 -5.13 22.41 21.94
N ASP A 189 -5.90 22.45 23.01
CA ASP A 189 -7.09 23.31 23.13
C ASP A 189 -8.11 23.07 22.00
N ARG A 190 -8.29 24.05 21.11
CA ARG A 190 -9.15 24.00 19.92
C ARG A 190 -8.40 23.68 18.62
N VAL A 191 -7.07 23.61 18.68
CA VAL A 191 -6.24 23.33 17.52
C VAL A 191 -6.06 21.83 17.42
N GLU A 192 -6.47 21.27 16.30
CA GLU A 192 -6.18 19.90 15.90
C GLU A 192 -5.30 19.95 14.66
N ALA A 193 -4.20 19.22 14.69
CA ALA A 193 -3.32 19.02 13.54
C ALA A 193 -3.18 17.53 13.31
N SER A 194 -3.41 17.08 12.09
CA SER A 194 -3.22 15.68 11.73
C SER A 194 -2.11 15.52 10.70
N SER A 195 -1.49 14.35 10.68
CA SER A 195 -0.45 14.05 9.72
C SER A 195 -0.48 12.59 9.30
N GLU A 196 -0.06 12.34 8.07
CA GLU A 196 0.26 11.02 7.56
C GLU A 196 1.72 11.03 7.12
N THR A 197 2.50 10.03 7.52
CA THR A 197 3.93 9.92 7.24
C THR A 197 4.25 8.53 6.74
N LEU A 198 4.90 8.42 5.57
CA LEU A 198 5.48 7.16 5.11
C LEU A 198 6.91 7.03 5.64
N LEU A 199 7.14 5.95 6.38
CA LEU A 199 8.45 5.59 6.92
C LEU A 199 9.02 4.42 6.13
N GLU A 200 10.34 4.44 5.93
CA GLU A 200 11.13 3.32 5.46
C GLU A 200 12.07 2.86 6.57
N ARG A 201 11.97 1.59 6.93
CA ARG A 201 12.94 0.91 7.80
C ARG A 201 14.08 0.37 6.95
N LYS A 202 15.30 0.86 7.18
CA LYS A 202 16.53 0.39 6.57
C LYS A 202 17.32 -0.45 7.58
N GLY A 203 17.21 -1.76 7.46
CA GLY A 203 17.81 -2.71 8.40
C GLY A 203 17.17 -2.64 9.79
N SER A 204 17.92 -3.03 10.83
CA SER A 204 17.45 -3.04 12.22
C SER A 204 17.58 -1.71 12.95
N GLU A 205 18.38 -0.76 12.44
CA GLU A 205 18.84 0.38 13.23
C GLU A 205 18.36 1.74 12.71
N SER A 206 17.85 1.83 11.48
CA SER A 206 17.50 3.12 10.89
C SER A 206 16.09 3.14 10.30
N VAL A 207 15.42 4.26 10.52
CA VAL A 207 14.11 4.59 9.96
C VAL A 207 14.20 5.98 9.34
N GLU A 208 13.79 6.09 8.09
CA GLU A 208 13.78 7.33 7.33
C GLU A 208 12.35 7.75 7.00
N ILE A 209 12.10 9.06 6.99
CA ILE A 209 10.86 9.62 6.47
C ILE A 209 10.97 9.73 4.96
N VAL A 210 10.13 9.00 4.24
CA VAL A 210 10.02 9.11 2.78
C VAL A 210 9.24 10.37 2.41
N TRP A 211 8.10 10.59 3.07
CA TRP A 211 7.31 11.81 2.96
C TRP A 211 6.46 12.02 4.21
N GLN A 212 6.06 13.26 4.44
CA GLN A 212 5.08 13.64 5.47
C GLN A 212 4.09 14.62 4.87
N GLN A 213 2.81 14.38 5.13
CA GLN A 213 1.71 15.29 4.81
C GLN A 213 1.02 15.73 6.09
N ARG A 214 0.70 17.02 6.18
CA ARG A 214 -0.03 17.62 7.30
C ARG A 214 -1.36 18.15 6.77
N TYR A 215 -2.42 17.98 7.56
CA TYR A 215 -3.76 18.48 7.29
C TYR A 215 -4.16 19.48 8.37
#